data_AF-A0A2R6DTX1-F1
#
_entry.id   AF-A0A2R6DTX1-F1
#
_cell.length_a   1.000
_cell.length_b   1.000
_cell.length_c   1.000
_cell.angle_alpha   90.00
_cell.angle_beta   90.00
_cell.angle_gamma   90.00
#
_symmetry.space_group_name_H-M   'P 1'
#
loop_
_entity.id
_entity.type
_entity.pdbx_description
1 polymer ?
#
loop_
_entity_poly.entity_id
_entity_poly.type
_entity_poly.pdbx_seq_one_letter_code
_entity_poly.pdbx_strand_id
1 'polypeptide(L)' 'MIGEIDGVEESIATGVGLYALSDATLHDAAKAAGVTSWELEEAIVDAGLGEAFGIDGEADVPAEIDRLLDEQL' A
#
# COMPACT_ATOMS: atom_id res chain seq x y z
N MET A 1 14.58 11.45 24.43
CA MET A 1 15.34 10.80 23.36
C MET A 1 14.35 9.96 22.59
N ILE A 2 14.18 10.24 21.30
CA ILE A 2 13.49 9.32 20.40
C ILE A 2 14.44 8.13 20.33
N GLY A 3 14.04 7.00 20.91
CA GLY A 3 14.84 5.78 20.83
C GLY A 3 15.00 5.42 19.35
N GLU A 4 16.18 4.96 18.95
CA GLU A 4 16.32 4.25 17.67
C GLU A 4 15.25 3.16 17.65
N ILE A 5 14.34 3.23 16.68
CA ILE A 5 13.38 2.17 16.44
C ILE A 5 14.15 1.10 15.70
N ASP A 6 14.87 0.29 16.47
CA ASP A 6 15.68 -0.80 15.95
C ASP A 6 14.76 -1.82 15.25
N GLY A 7 15.09 -2.17 14.01
CA GLY A 7 14.27 -3.08 13.19
C GLY A 7 13.20 -2.44 12.30
N VAL A 8 13.20 -1.12 12.09
CA VAL A 8 12.35 -0.50 11.05
C VAL A 8 12.99 -0.67 9.68
N GLU A 9 12.24 -1.26 8.75
CA GLU A 9 12.59 -1.24 7.33
C GLU A 9 12.35 0.17 6.76
N GLU A 10 13.44 0.92 6.60
CA GLU A 10 13.42 2.33 6.16
C GLU A 10 12.70 2.52 4.81
N SER A 11 12.82 1.55 3.90
CA SER A 11 12.13 1.56 2.61
C SER A 11 10.61 1.46 2.78
N ILE A 12 10.12 0.52 3.60
CA ILE A 12 8.69 0.40 3.92
C ILE A 12 8.19 1.66 4.61
N ALA A 13 8.91 2.16 5.63
CA ALA A 13 8.53 3.38 6.33
C ALA A 13 8.46 4.61 5.40
N THR A 14 9.38 4.70 4.44
CA THR A 14 9.38 5.74 3.40
C THR A 14 8.17 5.58 2.47
N GLY A 15 7.89 4.37 2.00
CA GLY A 15 6.75 4.08 1.14
C GLY A 15 5.41 4.42 1.81
N VAL A 16 5.25 4.01 3.08
CA VAL A 16 4.06 4.33 3.89
C VAL A 16 3.94 5.84 4.06
N GLY A 17 5.03 6.54 4.39
CA GLY A 17 5.01 7.99 4.55
C GLY A 17 4.63 8.72 3.27
N LEU A 18 5.17 8.30 2.12
CA LEU A 18 4.83 8.88 0.82
C LEU A 18 3.36 8.66 0.48
N TYR A 19 2.85 7.44 0.67
CA TYR A 19 1.46 7.12 0.41
C TYR A 19 0.50 7.87 1.35
N ALA A 20 0.88 8.06 2.61
CA ALA A 20 0.02 8.68 3.63
C ALA A 20 0.02 10.21 3.63
N LEU A 21 1.13 10.82 3.21
CA LEU A 21 1.36 12.26 3.38
C LEU A 21 1.37 13.03 2.06
N SER A 22 1.10 12.36 0.93
CA SER A 22 1.05 12.96 -0.40
C SER A 22 -0.10 12.40 -1.23
N ASP A 23 -0.29 12.94 -2.44
CA ASP A 23 -1.25 12.43 -3.42
C ASP A 23 -0.70 11.25 -4.26
N ALA A 24 0.40 10.63 -3.82
CA ALA A 24 0.98 9.49 -4.52
C ALA A 24 0.05 8.27 -4.45
N THR A 25 -0.07 7.56 -5.56
CA THR A 25 -0.71 6.23 -5.54
C THR A 25 0.17 5.24 -4.77
N LEU A 26 -0.39 4.11 -4.32
CA LEU A 26 0.37 3.02 -3.71
C LEU A 26 1.55 2.58 -4.60
N HIS A 27 1.32 2.54 -5.92
CA HIS A 27 2.36 2.21 -6.89
C HIS A 27 3.48 3.23 -6.94
N ASP A 28 3.15 4.52 -6.99
CA ASP A 28 4.14 5.59 -7.05
C ASP A 28 4.98 5.67 -5.76
N ALA A 29 4.32 5.49 -4.61
CA ALA A 29 4.96 5.47 -3.30
C ALA A 29 5.93 4.29 -3.16
N ALA A 30 5.49 3.08 -3.54
CA ALA A 30 6.34 1.88 -3.53
C ALA A 30 7.56 2.04 -4.44
N LYS A 31 7.34 2.51 -5.67
CA LYS A 31 8.40 2.74 -6.65
C LYS A 31 9.42 3.77 -6.15
N ALA A 32 8.97 4.86 -5.53
CA ALA A 32 9.85 5.89 -4.98
C ALA A 32 10.65 5.38 -3.77
N ALA A 33 10.07 4.47 -2.98
CA ALA A 33 10.72 3.84 -1.84
C ALA A 33 11.61 2.63 -2.19
N GLY A 34 11.59 2.18 -3.45
CA GLY A 34 12.40 1.06 -3.92
C GLY A 34 11.87 -0.32 -3.52
N VAL A 35 10.57 -0.41 -3.22
CA VAL A 35 9.86 -1.67 -2.91
C VAL A 35 8.80 -1.95 -3.97
N THR A 36 8.29 -3.17 -4.00
CA THR A 36 7.14 -3.52 -4.83
C THR A 36 5.85 -2.96 -4.22
N SER A 37 4.84 -2.74 -5.07
CA SER A 37 3.51 -2.33 -4.59
C SER A 37 2.91 -3.36 -3.63
N TRP A 38 3.17 -4.64 -3.87
CA TRP A 38 2.74 -5.74 -3.00
C TRP A 38 3.36 -5.65 -1.61
N GLU A 39 4.70 -5.54 -1.50
CA GLU A 39 5.39 -5.43 -0.21
C GLU A 39 4.89 -4.25 0.62
N LEU A 40 4.61 -3.11 -0.03
CA LEU A 40 4.06 -1.94 0.65
C LEU A 40 2.61 -2.17 1.09
N GLU A 41 1.79 -2.78 0.25
CA GLU A 41 0.41 -3.15 0.56
C GLU A 41 0.34 -4.10 1.76
N GLU A 42 1.11 -5.18 1.72
CA GLU A 42 1.20 -6.20 2.77
C GLU A 42 1.61 -5.56 4.09
N ALA A 43 2.63 -4.70 4.09
CA ALA A 43 3.06 -4.00 5.29
C ALA A 43 1.97 -3.09 5.90
N ILE A 44 1.17 -2.42 5.06
CA ILE A 44 0.06 -1.56 5.51
C ILE A 44 -1.08 -2.42 6.08
N VAL A 45 -1.40 -3.54 5.43
CA VAL A 45 -2.44 -4.49 5.87
C VAL A 45 -2.03 -5.18 7.18
N ASP A 46 -0.80 -5.67 7.28
CA ASP A 46 -0.25 -6.32 8.47
C ASP A 46 -0.17 -5.36 9.67
N ALA A 47 0.04 -4.06 9.40
CA ALA A 47 -0.03 -3.01 10.41
C ALA A 47 -1.47 -2.68 10.86
N GLY A 48 -2.49 -3.30 10.26
CA GLY A 48 -3.91 -3.05 10.53
C GLY A 48 -4.41 -1.72 9.99
N LEU A 49 -3.70 -1.14 9.00
CA LEU A 49 -4.01 0.17 8.43
C LEU A 49 -4.74 0.08 7.08
N GLY A 50 -4.96 -1.12 6.54
CA GLY A 50 -5.59 -1.33 5.23
C GLY A 50 -6.89 -0.54 5.03
N GLU A 51 -7.85 -0.66 5.96
CA GLU A 51 -9.13 0.08 5.91
C GLU A 51 -8.92 1.61 5.90
N ALA A 52 -7.98 2.11 6.70
CA ALA A 52 -7.70 3.55 6.79
C ALA A 52 -7.11 4.11 5.48
N PHE A 53 -6.44 3.25 4.71
CA PHE A 53 -5.88 3.59 3.41
C PHE A 53 -6.77 3.18 2.22
N GLY A 54 -7.94 2.58 2.46
CA GLY A 54 -8.78 2.06 1.39
C GLY A 54 -8.13 0.91 0.61
N ILE A 55 -7.24 0.16 1.26
CA ILE A 55 -6.69 -1.08 0.75
C ILE A 55 -7.63 -2.19 1.21
N ASP A 56 -8.48 -2.63 0.28
CA ASP A 56 -9.34 -3.77 0.47
C ASP A 56 -8.48 -5.04 0.41
N GLY A 57 -8.09 -5.52 1.60
CA GLY A 57 -7.34 -6.77 1.73
C GLY A 57 -8.09 -7.93 1.07
N GLU A 58 -7.34 -8.75 0.32
CA GLU A 58 -7.83 -9.90 -0.46
C GLU A 58 -9.04 -9.53 -1.35
N ALA A 59 -8.81 -8.63 -2.30
CA ALA A 59 -9.79 -8.31 -3.34
C ALA A 59 -10.24 -9.59 -4.06
N ASP A 60 -11.56 -9.75 -4.21
CA ASP A 60 -12.16 -10.81 -5.03
C ASP A 60 -11.80 -10.52 -6.50
N VAL A 61 -10.66 -11.05 -6.94
CA VAL A 61 -10.12 -10.88 -8.29
C VAL A 61 -11.16 -11.21 -9.36
N PRO A 62 -11.92 -12.32 -9.27
CA PRO A 62 -13.07 -12.56 -10.15
C PRO A 62 -14.08 -11.41 -10.19
N ALA A 63 -14.54 -10.90 -9.05
CA ALA A 63 -15.53 -9.83 -8.99
C ALA A 63 -15.01 -8.50 -9.61
N GLU A 64 -13.73 -8.21 -9.42
CA GLU A 64 -13.10 -7.00 -9.98
C GLU A 64 -12.91 -7.12 -11.51
N ILE A 65 -12.57 -8.31 -12.01
CA ILE A 65 -12.51 -8.58 -13.45
C ILE A 65 -13.89 -8.37 -14.09
N ASP A 66 -14.95 -8.93 -13.47
CA ASP A 66 -16.32 -8.81 -13.98
C ASP A 66 -16.75 -7.33 -14.03
N ARG A 67 -16.48 -6.55 -12.98
CA ARG A 67 -16.76 -5.10 -12.93
C ARG A 67 -16.08 -4.33 -14.07
N LEU A 68 -14.78 -4.55 -14.27
CA LEU A 68 -14.01 -3.85 -15.31
C LEU A 68 -14.45 -4.20 -16.74
N LEU A 69 -14.92 -5.44 -16.95
CA LEU A 69 -15.46 -5.86 -18.24
C LEU A 69 -16.83 -5.25 -18.52
N ASP A 70 -17.68 -5.11 -17.49
CA ASP A 70 -18.99 -4.49 -17.60
C ASP A 70 -18.91 -2.97 -17.86
N GLU A 71 -17.89 -2.28 -17.34
CA GLU A 71 -17.67 -0.83 -17.58
C GLU A 71 -17.26 -0.50 -19.03
N GLN A 72 -16.92 -1.50 -19.88
CA GLN A 72 -16.52 -1.30 -21.28
C GLN A 72 -17.62 -1.62 -22.32
N LEU A 73 -18.84 -1.97 -21.88
CA LEU A 73 -20.01 -2.23 -22.72
C LEU A 73 -21.02 -1.08 -22.71
#